data_AF-A0AAV4FTC4-F1
#
_entry.id   AF-A0AAV4FTC4-F1
#
_cell.length_a   1.000
_cell.length_b   1.000
_cell.length_c   1.000
_cell.angle_alpha   90.00
_cell.angle_beta   90.00
_cell.angle_gamma   90.00
#
_symmetry.space_group_name_H-M   'P 1'
#
loop_
_entity.id
_entity.type
_entity.pdbx_description
1 polymer ?
#
loop_
_entity_poly.entity_id
_entity_poly.type
_entity_poly.pdbx_seq_one_letter_code
_entity_poly.pdbx_strand_id
1 'polypeptide(L)'
;MVHLRQRVTVYHDLRSLYNKHFYVTFLNEEYKMTTRGLENTVRTSVWAPDDTLMWEALVSGLSVRPKREKVKKPPPAKKIDFSVYRELEIHAAANTGMLFAQATEDYQPQHLNWWTARLVGFKSPIAHGLWSMAVAVDRIMHN
;
A
#
# COMPACT_ATOMS: atom_id res chain seq x y z
N MET A 1 -2.06 -9.18 -7.39
CA MET A 1 -1.86 -7.75 -7.73
C MET A 1 -0.65 -7.26 -6.97
N VAL A 2 0.12 -6.31 -7.50
CA VAL A 2 1.26 -5.70 -6.81
C VAL A 2 0.93 -4.24 -6.54
N HIS A 3 1.02 -3.81 -5.28
CA HIS A 3 0.86 -2.41 -4.91
C HIS A 3 2.01 -1.56 -5.46
N LEU A 4 1.70 -0.52 -6.23
CA LEU A 4 2.69 0.37 -6.86
C LEU A 4 2.87 1.68 -6.11
N ARG A 5 1.76 2.34 -5.75
CA ARG A 5 1.77 3.67 -5.17
C ARG A 5 0.64 3.81 -4.17
N GLN A 6 0.92 4.56 -3.10
CA GLN A 6 -0.08 5.02 -2.16
C GLN A 6 0.12 6.51 -1.90
N ARG A 7 -0.98 7.23 -1.76
CA ARG A 7 -1.03 8.56 -1.15
C ARG A 7 -2.17 8.55 -0.16
N VAL A 8 -1.92 9.06 1.04
CA VAL A 8 -2.93 9.22 2.08
C VAL A 8 -3.01 10.71 2.44
N THR A 9 -4.23 11.22 2.54
CA THR A 9 -4.52 12.56 3.05
C THR A 9 -5.47 12.42 4.24
N VAL A 10 -5.07 12.94 5.38
CA VAL A 10 -5.90 13.00 6.59
C VAL A 10 -6.40 14.44 6.71
N TYR A 11 -7.72 14.66 6.58
CA TYR A 11 -8.32 15.99 6.67
C TYR A 11 -8.72 16.30 8.12
N HIS A 12 -9.25 15.30 8.81
CA HIS A 12 -9.70 15.42 10.19
C HIS A 12 -9.28 14.19 11.00
N ASP A 13 -9.25 14.35 12.32
CA ASP A 13 -8.95 13.28 13.25
C ASP A 13 -10.06 12.22 13.23
N LEU A 14 -9.69 11.00 12.82
CA LEU A 14 -10.60 9.86 12.72
C LEU A 14 -11.11 9.35 14.07
N ARG A 15 -10.50 9.74 15.21
CA ARG A 15 -11.01 9.40 16.55
C ARG A 15 -12.43 9.91 16.78
N SER A 16 -12.80 11.00 16.11
CA SER A 16 -14.15 11.56 16.15
C SER A 16 -15.23 10.60 15.60
N LEU A 17 -14.83 9.59 14.81
CA LEU A 17 -15.69 8.54 14.25
C LEU A 17 -15.78 7.29 15.13
N TYR A 18 -15.04 7.21 16.24
CA TYR A 18 -15.09 6.03 17.12
C TYR A 18 -16.51 5.80 17.64
N ASN A 19 -16.97 4.55 17.52
CA ASN A 19 -18.33 4.11 17.88
C ASN A 19 -19.44 4.87 17.14
N LYS A 20 -19.15 5.48 15.99
CA LYS A 20 -20.12 6.13 15.11
C LYS A 20 -20.17 5.45 13.75
N HIS A 21 -21.27 5.66 13.04
CA HIS A 21 -21.34 5.35 11.62
C HIS A 21 -20.43 6.29 10.82
N PHE A 22 -19.94 5.79 9.69
CA PHE A 22 -19.23 6.56 8.68
C PHE A 22 -19.52 5.91 7.33
N TYR A 23 -19.31 6.67 6.26
CA TYR A 23 -19.48 6.17 4.90
C TYR A 23 -18.12 5.99 4.25
N VAL A 24 -17.97 4.94 3.46
CA VAL A 24 -16.78 4.69 2.66
C VAL A 24 -17.17 4.64 1.21
N THR A 25 -16.52 5.45 0.38
CA THR A 25 -16.67 5.41 -1.06
C THR A 25 -15.41 4.83 -1.69
N PHE A 26 -15.60 4.02 -2.73
CA PHE A 26 -14.52 3.51 -3.57
C PHE A 26 -14.77 4.00 -4.99
N LEU A 27 -13.86 4.81 -5.52
CA LEU A 27 -13.91 5.31 -6.87
C LEU A 27 -12.73 4.75 -7.67
N ASN A 28 -13.05 4.11 -8.78
CA ASN A 28 -12.04 3.72 -9.75
C ASN A 28 -11.63 4.95 -10.56
N GLU A 29 -10.45 5.51 -10.28
CA GLU A 29 -10.01 6.77 -10.92
C GLU A 29 -9.34 6.54 -12.27
N GLU A 30 -8.56 5.47 -12.36
CA GLU A 30 -7.83 5.14 -13.58
C GLU A 30 -7.78 3.63 -13.73
N TYR A 31 -8.11 3.16 -14.93
CA TYR A 31 -8.01 1.76 -15.30
C TYR A 31 -7.33 1.66 -16.65
N LYS A 32 -6.09 1.16 -16.67
CA LYS A 32 -5.21 1.28 -17.83
C LYS A 32 -4.43 0.01 -18.09
N MET A 33 -4.53 -0.49 -19.32
CA MET A 33 -3.62 -1.52 -19.81
C MET A 33 -2.26 -0.91 -20.14
N THR A 34 -1.19 -1.50 -19.59
CA THR A 34 0.20 -1.16 -19.88
C THR A 34 0.95 -2.38 -20.43
N THR A 35 2.20 -2.19 -20.84
CA THR A 35 3.09 -3.28 -21.24
C THR A 35 3.41 -4.25 -20.09
N ARG A 36 3.30 -3.80 -18.82
CA ARG A 36 3.55 -4.61 -17.63
C ARG A 36 2.32 -5.36 -17.13
N GLY A 37 1.13 -4.91 -17.52
CA GLY A 37 -0.14 -5.48 -17.11
C GLY A 37 -1.22 -4.42 -16.92
N LEU A 38 -2.25 -4.76 -16.16
CA LEU A 38 -3.34 -3.85 -15.87
C LEU A 38 -2.98 -3.00 -14.65
N GLU A 39 -2.83 -1.70 -14.85
CA GLU A 39 -2.70 -0.74 -13.76
C GLU A 39 -4.07 -0.18 -13.41
N ASN A 40 -4.35 -0.11 -12.11
CA ASN A 40 -5.61 0.34 -11.58
C ASN A 40 -5.37 1.29 -10.41
N THR A 41 -5.99 2.47 -10.43
CA THR A 41 -5.96 3.44 -9.34
C THR A 41 -7.35 3.55 -8.73
N VAL A 42 -7.43 3.30 -7.43
CA VAL A 42 -8.66 3.43 -6.65
C VAL A 42 -8.48 4.54 -5.62
N ARG A 43 -9.45 5.44 -5.57
CA ARG A 43 -9.62 6.40 -4.49
C ARG A 43 -10.59 5.81 -3.48
N THR A 44 -10.18 5.80 -2.22
CA THR A 44 -11.02 5.46 -1.08
C THR A 44 -11.20 6.71 -0.24
N SER A 45 -12.44 7.08 0.04
CA SER A 45 -12.76 8.26 0.86
C SER A 45 -13.63 7.83 2.04
N VAL A 46 -13.32 8.35 3.22
CA VAL A 46 -14.08 8.12 4.46
C VAL A 46 -14.77 9.41 4.85
N TRP A 47 -16.08 9.34 5.04
CA TRP A 47 -16.96 10.47 5.33
C TRP A 47 -17.66 10.28 6.68
N ALA A 48 -17.77 11.36 7.45
CA ALA A 48 -18.58 11.40 8.66
C ALA A 48 -20.09 11.41 8.33
N PRO A 49 -20.99 11.18 9.31
CA PRO A 49 -22.44 11.23 9.10
C PRO A 49 -22.99 12.57 8.60
N ASP A 50 -22.23 13.65 8.78
CA ASP A 50 -22.58 15.01 8.34
C ASP A 50 -21.96 15.38 6.98
N ASP A 51 -21.58 14.37 6.19
CA ASP A 51 -20.93 14.50 4.88
C ASP A 51 -19.56 15.21 4.90
N THR A 52 -18.91 15.31 6.07
CA THR A 52 -17.54 15.81 6.16
C THR A 52 -16.55 14.76 5.64
N LEU A 53 -15.70 15.11 4.67
CA LEU A 53 -14.59 14.26 4.21
C LEU A 53 -13.51 14.19 5.28
N MET A 54 -13.34 13.02 5.91
CA MET A 54 -12.42 12.84 7.03
C MET A 54 -11.03 12.40 6.59
N TRP A 55 -10.98 11.50 5.60
CA TRP A 55 -9.76 10.85 5.16
C TRP A 55 -9.90 10.35 3.72
N GLU A 56 -8.78 10.34 3.01
CA GLU A 56 -8.71 9.81 1.65
C GLU A 56 -7.40 9.06 1.41
N ALA A 57 -7.47 7.99 0.62
CA ALA A 57 -6.31 7.40 -0.02
C ALA A 57 -6.50 7.21 -1.52
N LEU A 58 -5.40 7.39 -2.25
CA LEU A 58 -5.25 6.88 -3.61
C LEU A 58 -4.28 5.71 -3.58
N VAL A 59 -4.72 4.57 -4.07
CA VAL A 59 -3.93 3.34 -4.16
C VAL A 59 -3.88 2.89 -5.61
N SER A 60 -2.67 2.77 -6.15
CA SER A 60 -2.44 2.21 -7.49
C SER A 60 -1.87 0.80 -7.38
N GLY A 61 -2.49 -0.16 -8.06
CA GLY A 61 -2.06 -1.55 -8.12
C GLY A 61 -1.83 -2.02 -9.56
N LEU A 62 -0.94 -3.00 -9.73
CA LEU A 62 -0.64 -3.65 -11.01
C LEU A 62 -0.98 -5.14 -10.95
N SER A 63 -1.89 -5.57 -11.81
CA SER A 63 -2.08 -6.98 -12.12
C SER A 63 -1.14 -7.36 -13.27
N VAL A 64 -0.06 -8.05 -12.92
CA VAL A 64 1.06 -8.37 -13.82
C VAL A 64 0.63 -9.42 -14.86
N ARG A 65 1.00 -9.23 -16.12
CA ARG A 65 0.80 -10.23 -17.18
C ARG A 65 1.82 -11.38 -17.06
N PRO A 66 1.46 -12.64 -17.39
CA PRO A 66 2.38 -13.77 -17.36
C PRO A 66 3.57 -13.58 -18.32
N LYS A 67 3.32 -12.97 -19.49
CA LYS A 67 4.32 -12.68 -20.50
C LYS A 67 4.93 -11.30 -20.22
N ARG A 68 6.12 -11.28 -19.64
CA ARG A 68 6.90 -10.04 -19.44
C ARG A 68 7.57 -9.67 -20.75
N GLU A 69 7.12 -8.61 -21.40
CA GLU A 69 7.99 -7.94 -22.37
C GLU A 69 9.22 -7.42 -21.63
N LYS A 70 10.39 -7.53 -22.26
CA LYS A 70 11.63 -6.98 -21.73
C LYS A 70 11.56 -5.45 -21.79
N VAL A 71 10.93 -4.84 -20.80
CA VAL A 71 10.95 -3.39 -20.63
C VAL A 71 12.34 -2.99 -20.15
N LYS A 72 12.96 -2.02 -20.83
CA LYS A 72 14.22 -1.42 -20.35
C LYS A 72 14.02 -0.92 -18.92
N LYS A 73 14.90 -1.31 -18.00
CA LYS A 73 14.90 -0.74 -16.66
C LYS A 73 15.01 0.79 -16.80
N PRO A 74 14.18 1.57 -16.09
CA PRO A 74 14.36 3.00 -16.06
C PRO A 74 15.79 3.31 -15.58
N PRO A 75 16.43 4.37 -16.10
CA PRO A 75 17.72 4.79 -15.60
C PRO A 75 17.64 5.00 -14.08
N PRO A 76 18.72 4.70 -13.34
CA PRO A 76 18.77 4.95 -11.91
C PRO A 76 18.41 6.41 -11.65
N ALA A 77 17.57 6.65 -10.64
CA ALA A 77 17.23 8.00 -10.21
C ALA A 77 18.52 8.77 -9.90
N LYS A 78 18.56 10.06 -10.29
CA LYS A 78 19.66 10.94 -9.87
C LYS A 78 19.75 10.90 -8.35
N LYS A 79 20.97 10.73 -7.82
CA LYS A 79 21.23 10.92 -6.39
C LYS A 79 20.86 12.37 -6.06
N ILE A 80 19.81 12.54 -5.28
CA ILE A 80 19.45 13.83 -4.70
C ILE A 80 20.35 13.97 -3.48
N ASP A 81 21.00 15.12 -3.33
CA ASP A 81 21.73 15.45 -2.11
C ASP A 81 20.71 15.92 -1.07
N PHE A 82 20.68 15.26 0.09
CA PHE A 82 19.76 15.60 1.18
C PHE A 82 20.45 15.41 2.51
N SER A 83 20.13 16.27 3.48
CA SER A 83 20.52 16.07 4.86
C SER A 83 19.58 15.06 5.52
N VAL A 84 20.16 14.05 6.16
CA VAL A 84 19.40 13.05 6.93
C VAL A 84 19.10 13.63 8.30
N TYR A 85 17.83 13.92 8.59
CA TYR A 85 17.40 14.36 9.93
C TYR A 85 17.31 13.20 10.93
N ARG A 86 16.77 12.05 10.49
CA ARG A 86 16.61 10.82 11.28
C ARG A 86 16.68 9.60 10.36
N GLU A 87 17.35 8.55 10.82
CA GLU A 87 17.43 7.24 10.16
C GLU A 87 17.16 6.15 11.20
N LEU A 88 16.36 5.15 10.81
CA LEU A 88 16.02 4.01 11.65
C LEU A 88 16.02 2.75 10.79
N GLU A 89 16.66 1.70 11.28
CA GLU A 89 16.59 0.37 10.67
C GLU A 89 15.42 -0.41 11.27
N ILE A 90 14.66 -1.10 10.42
CA ILE A 90 13.46 -1.82 10.81
C ILE A 90 13.51 -3.21 10.18
N HIS A 91 13.38 -4.23 11.02
CA HIS A 91 13.28 -5.61 10.59
C HIS A 91 11.83 -6.07 10.56
N ALA A 92 11.38 -6.54 9.39
CA ALA A 92 10.11 -7.26 9.26
C ALA A 92 10.32 -8.71 9.67
N ALA A 93 9.65 -9.15 10.74
CA ALA A 93 9.64 -10.56 11.14
C ALA A 93 8.98 -11.44 10.06
N ALA A 94 9.35 -12.72 10.02
CA ALA A 94 8.88 -13.64 8.97
C ALA A 94 7.34 -13.80 8.93
N ASN A 95 6.66 -13.64 10.07
CA ASN A 95 5.21 -13.72 10.19
C ASN A 95 4.48 -12.38 10.05
N THR A 96 5.19 -11.27 9.78
CA THR A 96 4.61 -9.93 9.65
C THR A 96 3.47 -9.89 8.64
N GLY A 97 3.61 -10.55 7.49
CA GLY A 97 2.56 -10.59 6.47
C GLY A 97 1.27 -11.24 6.98
N MET A 98 1.37 -12.34 7.72
CA MET A 98 0.17 -12.99 8.29
C MET A 98 -0.49 -12.13 9.37
N LEU A 99 0.30 -11.56 10.28
CA LEU A 99 -0.23 -10.71 11.35
C LEU A 99 -0.92 -9.45 10.80
N PHE A 100 -0.34 -8.85 9.76
CA PHE A 100 -0.95 -7.70 9.10
C PHE A 100 -2.23 -8.06 8.34
N ALA A 101 -2.26 -9.23 7.68
CA ALA A 101 -3.46 -9.74 7.03
C ALA A 101 -4.59 -10.01 8.02
N GLN A 102 -4.28 -10.49 9.23
CA GLN A 102 -5.27 -10.69 10.29
C GLN A 102 -5.92 -9.38 10.76
N ALA A 103 -5.17 -8.29 10.79
CA ALA A 103 -5.69 -6.99 11.22
C ALA A 103 -6.40 -6.21 10.12
N THR A 104 -6.06 -6.46 8.84
CA THR A 104 -6.53 -5.65 7.70
C THR A 104 -7.37 -6.41 6.69
N GLU A 105 -7.51 -7.72 6.87
CA GLU A 105 -8.18 -8.64 5.94
C GLU A 105 -7.52 -8.75 4.55
N ASP A 106 -6.30 -8.20 4.38
CA ASP A 106 -5.51 -8.36 3.15
C ASP A 106 -4.74 -9.68 3.13
N TYR A 107 -5.45 -10.76 2.78
CA TYR A 107 -4.89 -12.11 2.67
C TYR A 107 -4.27 -12.43 1.29
N GLN A 108 -3.70 -11.44 0.60
CA GLN A 108 -3.10 -11.70 -0.70
C GLN A 108 -1.95 -12.73 -0.62
N PRO A 109 -1.90 -13.75 -1.52
CA PRO A 109 -1.01 -14.91 -1.40
C PRO A 109 0.48 -14.58 -1.27
N GLN A 110 0.96 -13.49 -1.88
CA GLN A 110 2.37 -13.11 -1.83
C GLN A 110 2.89 -12.73 -0.43
N HIS A 111 2.00 -12.56 0.56
CA HIS A 111 2.36 -12.11 1.90
C HIS A 111 2.35 -13.22 2.96
N LEU A 112 1.64 -14.32 2.70
CA LEU A 112 1.24 -15.25 3.77
C LEU A 112 2.32 -16.26 4.15
N ASN A 113 2.75 -17.08 3.19
CA ASN A 113 3.77 -18.09 3.42
C ASN A 113 4.50 -18.43 2.11
N TRP A 114 5.55 -19.23 2.23
CA TRP A 114 6.41 -19.57 1.10
C TRP A 114 5.65 -20.22 -0.06
N TRP A 115 4.71 -21.14 0.23
CA TRP A 115 3.93 -21.84 -0.79
C TRP A 115 3.02 -20.89 -1.56
N THR A 116 2.26 -20.04 -0.85
CA THR A 116 1.33 -19.09 -1.45
C THR A 116 2.07 -18.03 -2.25
N ALA A 117 3.23 -17.57 -1.77
CA ALA A 117 4.06 -16.60 -2.49
C ALA A 117 4.65 -17.19 -3.77
N ARG A 118 5.08 -18.46 -3.72
CA ARG A 118 5.61 -19.17 -4.90
C ARG A 118 4.54 -19.37 -5.98
N LEU A 119 3.29 -19.64 -5.60
CA LEU A 119 2.17 -19.78 -6.54
C LEU A 119 1.98 -18.53 -7.42
N VAL A 120 2.23 -17.34 -6.85
CA VAL A 120 2.08 -16.06 -7.54
C VAL A 120 3.41 -15.47 -8.04
N GLY A 121 4.47 -16.28 -8.09
CA GLY A 121 5.73 -15.95 -8.75
C GLY A 121 6.76 -15.20 -7.91
N PHE A 122 6.61 -15.17 -6.57
CA PHE A 122 7.59 -14.63 -5.65
C PHE A 122 8.51 -15.73 -5.10
N LYS A 123 9.79 -15.41 -4.83
CA LYS A 123 10.75 -16.37 -4.29
C LYS A 123 10.57 -16.64 -2.79
N SER A 124 9.99 -15.68 -2.09
CA SER A 124 9.67 -15.70 -0.67
C SER A 124 8.47 -14.79 -0.42
N PRO A 125 7.80 -14.90 0.73
CA PRO A 125 6.83 -13.90 1.16
C PRO A 125 7.47 -12.52 1.21
N ILE A 126 6.68 -11.49 0.93
CA ILE A 126 7.06 -10.09 1.10
C ILE A 126 6.14 -9.44 2.14
N ALA A 127 6.60 -8.43 2.86
CA ALA A 127 5.72 -7.64 3.71
C ALA A 127 4.71 -6.83 2.87
N HIS A 128 3.56 -6.49 3.44
CA HIS A 128 2.58 -5.60 2.80
C HIS A 128 3.17 -4.20 2.60
N GLY A 129 2.86 -3.57 1.46
CA GLY A 129 3.24 -2.17 1.21
C GLY A 129 2.68 -1.23 2.29
N LEU A 130 1.41 -1.41 2.65
CA LEU A 130 0.74 -0.64 3.70
C LEU A 130 1.38 -0.83 5.08
N TRP A 131 1.86 -2.04 5.40
CA TRP A 131 2.57 -2.28 6.65
C TRP A 131 3.84 -1.42 6.74
N SER A 132 4.66 -1.42 5.67
CA SER A 132 5.89 -0.64 5.65
C SER A 132 5.63 0.87 5.73
N MET A 133 4.57 1.35 5.09
CA MET A 133 4.15 2.76 5.19
C MET A 133 3.71 3.10 6.61
N ALA A 134 2.84 2.29 7.21
CA ALA A 134 2.34 2.52 8.57
C ALA A 134 3.48 2.57 9.58
N VAL A 135 4.42 1.63 9.50
CA VAL A 135 5.60 1.58 10.37
C VAL A 135 6.52 2.77 10.13
N ALA A 136 6.76 3.17 8.87
CA ALA A 136 7.58 4.35 8.59
C ALA A 136 6.95 5.63 9.16
N VAL A 137 5.64 5.82 8.98
CA VAL A 137 4.90 6.96 9.54
C VAL A 137 4.97 6.93 11.07
N ASP A 138 4.68 5.78 11.70
CA ASP A 138 4.75 5.60 13.14
C ASP A 138 6.12 5.97 13.70
N ARG A 139 7.19 5.40 13.16
CA ARG A 139 8.56 5.57 13.69
C ARG A 139 9.14 6.96 13.46
N ILE A 140 8.73 7.63 12.39
CA ILE A 140 9.21 8.97 12.05
C ILE A 140 8.37 10.05 12.73
N MET A 141 7.06 9.86 12.86
CA MET A 141 6.16 10.85 13.46
C MET A 141 6.05 10.76 14.98
N HIS A 142 6.36 9.62 15.61
CA HIS A 142 6.53 9.57 17.05
C HIS A 142 7.89 10.17 17.44
N ASN A 143 7.84 11.28 18.18
CA ASN A 143 8.98 11.87 18.88
C ASN A 143 9.21 11.16 20.22
#